data_AF-A0A936G509-F1
#
_entry.id   AF-A0A936G509-F1
#
_cell.length_a   1.000
_cell.length_b   1.000
_cell.length_c   1.000
_cell.angle_alpha   90.00
_cell.angle_beta   90.00
_cell.angle_gamma   90.00
#
_symmetry.space_group_name_H-M   'P 1'
#
loop_
_entity.id
_entity.type
_entity.pdbx_description
1 polymer ?
#
loop_
_entity_poly.entity_id
_entity_poly.type
_entity_poly.pdbx_seq_one_letter_code
_entity_poly.pdbx_strand_id
1 'polypeptide(L)' 'MHTIAAIDIGSNAMRMVIGRAGNGGRLDTIENLRLPVRLGQAVFSSGQIGEETA' A
#
# COMPACT_ATOMS: atom_id res chain seq x y z
N MET A 1 21.19 -11.33 -1.86
CA MET A 1 20.36 -10.11 -1.65
C MET A 1 19.03 -10.36 -2.33
N HIS A 2 17.92 -10.17 -1.61
CA HIS A 2 16.57 -10.42 -2.15
C HIS A 2 15.81 -9.11 -2.26
N THR A 3 15.14 -8.90 -3.38
CA THR A 3 14.18 -7.79 -3.51
C THR A 3 12.82 -8.27 -3.01
N ILE A 4 12.24 -7.51 -2.09
CA ILE A 4 10.91 -7.77 -1.53
C ILE A 4 10.03 -6.54 -1.72
N ALA A 5 8.72 -6.77 -1.78
CA ALA A 5 7.73 -5.71 -1.81
C ALA A 5 6.70 -5.96 -0.70
N ALA A 6 6.20 -4.88 -0.11
CA ALA A 6 5.08 -4.87 0.80
C ALA A 6 4.03 -3.90 0.28
N ILE A 7 2.78 -4.35 0.20
CA ILE A 7 1.63 -3.53 -0.20
C ILE A 7 0.65 -3.48 0.99
N ASP A 8 0.31 -2.27 1.40
CA ASP A 8 -0.66 -1.97 2.47
C ASP A 8 -1.90 -1.33 1.83
N ILE A 9 -3.06 -1.97 2.03
CA ILE A 9 -4.35 -1.55 1.46
C ILE A 9 -5.19 -0.93 2.58
N GLY A 10 -5.14 0.39 2.69
CA GLY A 10 -5.91 1.15 3.69
C GLY A 10 -7.16 1.80 3.12
N SER A 11 -8.11 2.11 4.01
CA SER A 11 -9.39 2.76 3.65
C SER A 11 -9.23 4.14 3.00
N ASN A 12 -8.12 4.83 3.23
CA ASN A 12 -7.84 6.16 2.67
C ASN A 12 -6.81 6.12 1.52
N ALA A 13 -5.79 5.28 1.67
CA ALA A 13 -4.70 5.20 0.72
C ALA A 13 -4.14 3.78 0.65
N MET A 14 -3.68 3.39 -0.53
CA MET A 14 -2.80 2.26 -0.71
C MET A 14 -1.35 2.73 -0.64
N ARG A 15 -0.49 1.89 -0.09
CA ARG A 15 0.95 2.13 0.01
C ARG A 15 1.71 0.94 -0.50
N MET A 16 2.87 1.18 -1.10
CA MET A 16 3.79 0.13 -1.50
C MET A 16 5.21 0.54 -1.16
N VAL A 17 5.99 -0.40 -0.62
CA VAL A 17 7.44 -0.25 -0.46
C VAL A 17 8.11 -1.42 -1.15
N ILE A 18 9.11 -1.13 -2.00
CA ILE A 18 10.04 -2.13 -2.52
C ILE A 18 11.38 -1.92 -1.83
N GLY A 19 11.95 -2.98 -1.27
CA GLY A 19 13.24 -2.93 -0.59
C GLY A 19 14.15 -4.07 -1.01
N ARG A 20 15.47 -3.82 -0.95
CA ARG A 20 16.48 -4.87 -1.06
C ARG A 20 16.91 -5.30 0.34
N ALA A 21 16.59 -6.54 0.69
CA ALA A 21 17.02 -7.17 1.93
C ALA A 21 18.49 -7.64 1.79
N GLY A 22 19.36 -7.03 2.59
CA GLY A 22 20.75 -7.42 2.79
C GLY A 22 20.93 -8.38 3.97
N ASN A 23 22.18 -8.80 4.19
CA ASN A 23 22.52 -9.59 5.38
C ASN A 23 22.35 -8.75 6.64
N GLY A 24 21.92 -9.38 7.75
CA GLY A 24 21.74 -8.68 9.04
C GLY A 24 20.45 -7.86 9.15
N GLY A 25 19.47 -8.08 8.27
CA GLY A 25 18.14 -7.44 8.37
C GLY A 25 18.08 -6.00 7.88
N ARG A 26 19.16 -5.46 7.31
CA ARG A 26 19.13 -4.13 6.70
C ARG A 26 18.29 -4.16 5.43
N LEU A 27 17.35 -3.22 5.34
CA LEU A 27 16.51 -3.01 4.17
C LEU A 27 16.89 -1.70 3.49
N ASP A 28 17.36 -1.77 2.26
CA ASP A 28 17.61 -0.57 1.44
C ASP A 28 16.36 -0.32 0.57
N THR A 29 15.66 0.80 0.79
CA THR A 29 14.45 1.14 0.03
C THR A 29 14.79 1.48 -1.43
N ILE A 30 14.11 0.81 -2.36
CA ILE A 30 14.19 1.05 -3.80
C ILE A 30 13.05 1.99 -4.23
N GLU A 31 11.83 1.72 -3.76
CA GLU A 31 10.63 2.46 -4.16
C GLU A 31 9.70 2.63 -2.95
N ASN A 32 9.02 3.77 -2.86
CA ASN A 32 8.05 4.05 -1.81
C ASN A 32 6.90 4.89 -2.38
N LEU A 33 5.77 4.24 -2.64
CA LEU A 33 4.59 4.84 -3.25
C LEU A 33 3.44 4.95 -2.27
N ARG A 34 2.67 6.03 -2.42
CA ARG A 34 1.39 6.23 -1.74
C ARG A 34 0.36 6.77 -2.73
N LEU A 35 -0.72 6.03 -2.90
CA LEU A 35 -1.85 6.43 -3.76
C LEU A 35 -3.10 6.66 -2.91
N PRO A 36 -3.65 7.88 -2.88
CA PRO A 36 -4.91 8.16 -2.20
C PRO A 36 -6.08 7.62 -3.04
N VAL A 37 -6.71 6.53 -2.59
CA VAL A 37 -7.81 5.87 -3.33
C VAL A 37 -9.16 5.90 -2.60
N ARG A 38 -9.18 6.29 -1.32
CA ARG A 38 -10.41 6.47 -0.51
C ARG A 38 -11.39 5.29 -0.57
N LEU A 39 -10.87 4.06 -0.61
CA LEU A 39 -11.63 2.81 -0.71
C LEU A 39 -12.78 2.71 0.34
N GLY A 40 -12.58 3.29 1.53
CA GLY A 40 -13.56 3.27 2.61
C GLY A 40 -14.66 4.34 2.54
N GLN A 41 -14.65 5.23 1.54
CA GLN A 41 -15.56 6.38 1.49
C GLN A 41 -17.04 5.99 1.50
N ALA A 42 -17.40 4.93 0.77
CA ALA A 42 -18.78 4.44 0.70
C ALA A 42 -19.15 3.47 1.84
N VAL A 43 -18.18 2.99 2.62
CA VAL A 43 -18.42 1.94 3.63
C VAL A 43 -19.27 2.47 4.78
N PHE A 44 -19.10 3.73 5.17
CA PHE A 44 -19.88 4.34 6.26
C PHE A 44 -21.37 4.53 5.92
N SER A 45 -21.71 4.66 4.64
CA SER A 45 -23.09 4.88 4.19
C SER A 45 -23.76 3.59 3.72
N SER A 46 -23.02 2.73 3.01
CA SER A 46 -23.58 1.53 2.35
C SER A 46 -23.17 0.21 3.02
N GLY A 47 -22.18 0.22 3.90
CA GLY A 47 -21.54 -1.00 4.40
C GLY A 47 -20.72 -1.75 3.35
N GLN A 48 -20.58 -1.20 2.13
CA GLN A 48 -19.88 -1.80 1.00
C GLN A 48 -18.72 -0.93 0.53
N ILE A 49 -17.72 -1.56 -0.07
CA ILE A 49 -16.68 -0.86 -0.82
C ILE A 49 -17.34 -0.36 -2.12
N GLY A 50 -17.28 0.95 -2.37
CA GLY A 50 -17.90 1.56 -3.56
C GLY A 50 -17.13 1.24 -4.85
N GLU A 51 -17.78 1.47 -5.99
CA GLU A 51 -17.09 1.40 -7.29
C GLU A 51 -15.96 2.43 -7.37
N GLU A 52 -14.93 2.07 -8.14
CA GLU A 52 -13.69 2.82 -8.26
C GLU A 52 -13.94 4.26 -8.76
N THR A 53 -13.40 5.24 -8.04
CA THR A 53 -13.23 6.60 -8.57
C THR A 53 -11.75 6.81 -8.78
N ALA A 54 -11.34 6.77 -10.05
CA ALA A 54 -10.00 7.14 -10.50
C ALA A 54 -9.73 8.64 -10.31
#